data_AF-A0A4R7NT60-F1
#
_entry.id   AF-A0A4R7NT60-F1
#
_cell.length_a   1.000
_cell.length_b   1.000
_cell.length_c   1.000
_cell.angle_alpha   90.00
_cell.angle_beta   90.00
_cell.angle_gamma   90.00
#
_symmetry.space_group_name_H-M   'P 1'
#
loop_
_entity.id
_entity.type
_entity.pdbx_description
1 polymer ?
#
loop_
_entity_poly.entity_id
_entity_poly.type
_entity_poly.pdbx_seq_one_letter_code
_entity_poly.pdbx_strand_id
1 'polypeptide(L)'
;MSFRSPLLLLSGLALLAGSIVAQAEDATSKTPVGAESHAWLELQKSGAAASTIERPLPGELADRSYDRYAETFTHPIPDTLVRDSFISGGGGGGK
;
A
#
# COMPACT_ATOMS: atom_id res chain seq x y z
N MET A 1 42.72 -15.41 38.20
CA MET A 1 41.45 -14.66 38.30
C MET A 1 40.31 -15.63 38.56
N SER A 2 39.34 -15.17 39.35
CA SER A 2 38.35 -15.94 40.11
C SER A 2 37.23 -16.56 39.26
N PHE A 3 36.86 -17.80 39.58
CA PHE A 3 35.62 -18.49 39.21
C PHE A 3 34.41 -17.88 39.93
N ARG A 4 33.30 -17.60 39.23
CA ARG A 4 31.88 -17.55 39.70
C ARG A 4 30.98 -17.51 38.47
N SER A 5 29.88 -18.24 38.27
CA SER A 5 29.25 -19.45 38.81
C SER A 5 28.19 -19.84 37.77
N PRO A 6 27.91 -21.13 37.52
CA PRO A 6 26.79 -21.59 36.73
C PRO A 6 25.51 -21.70 37.59
N LEU A 7 24.37 -21.84 36.92
CA LEU A 7 23.12 -22.39 37.46
C LEU A 7 22.34 -21.52 38.46
N LEU A 8 21.24 -20.91 38.01
CA LEU A 8 19.97 -20.90 38.75
C LEU A 8 18.82 -20.91 37.74
N LEU A 9 18.41 -22.13 37.42
CA LEU A 9 17.12 -22.48 36.86
C LEU A 9 15.99 -22.12 37.84
N LEU A 10 14.83 -21.78 37.28
CA LEU A 10 13.48 -22.01 37.83
C LEU A 10 13.08 -21.29 39.13
N SER A 11 12.31 -20.21 39.01
CA SER A 11 11.18 -19.89 39.91
C SER A 11 10.40 -18.72 39.29
N GLY A 12 9.10 -18.70 39.16
CA GLY A 12 8.07 -19.61 39.63
C GLY A 12 6.73 -18.99 39.20
N LEU A 13 5.88 -19.81 38.62
CA LEU A 13 4.45 -19.57 38.48
C LEU A 13 3.88 -19.28 39.87
N ALA A 14 3.59 -18.01 40.17
CA ALA A 14 2.87 -17.59 41.37
C ALA A 14 1.52 -16.99 40.96
N LEU A 15 0.50 -17.80 41.25
CA LEU A 15 -0.92 -17.56 41.15
C LEU A 15 -1.40 -16.32 41.97
N LEU A 16 -2.46 -15.73 41.42
CA LEU A 16 -3.64 -15.16 42.07
C LEU A 16 -3.64 -13.72 42.61
N ALA A 17 -4.77 -13.07 42.26
CA ALA A 17 -5.45 -11.97 42.95
C ALA A 17 -4.99 -10.54 42.64
N GLY A 18 -5.36 -10.04 41.46
CA GLY A 18 -5.54 -8.62 41.20
C GLY A 18 -6.89 -8.42 40.52
N SER A 19 -7.79 -7.70 41.17
CA SER A 19 -9.20 -7.48 40.81
C SER A 19 -9.43 -7.18 39.32
N ILE A 20 -10.34 -7.92 38.69
CA ILE A 20 -10.95 -7.47 37.43
C ILE A 20 -11.88 -6.32 37.79
N VAL A 21 -11.35 -5.09 37.74
CA VAL A 21 -12.21 -3.91 37.64
C VAL A 21 -12.80 -3.96 36.23
N ALA A 22 -14.10 -4.20 36.14
CA ALA A 22 -14.86 -3.95 34.93
C ALA A 22 -14.83 -2.43 34.69
N GLN A 23 -13.92 -1.97 33.83
CA GLN A 23 -13.99 -0.62 33.27
C GLN A 23 -15.25 -0.59 32.40
N ALA A 24 -16.24 0.20 32.81
CA ALA A 24 -17.30 0.59 31.91
C ALA A 24 -16.66 1.50 30.86
N GLU A 25 -16.34 0.93 29.70
CA GLU A 25 -15.93 1.66 28.50
C GLU A 25 -17.14 2.46 27.98
N ASP A 26 -17.58 3.49 28.70
CA ASP A 26 -18.40 4.55 28.12
C ASP A 26 -17.49 5.56 27.42
N ALA A 27 -16.71 5.01 26.49
CA ALA A 27 -16.04 5.76 25.46
C ALA A 27 -16.46 5.07 24.17
N THR A 28 -17.63 5.44 23.65
CA THR A 28 -17.79 5.43 22.20
C THR A 28 -16.80 6.46 21.66
N SER A 29 -15.52 6.07 21.62
CA SER A 29 -14.54 6.70 20.76
C SER A 29 -15.13 6.53 19.36
N LYS A 30 -15.75 7.58 18.84
CA LYS A 30 -16.14 7.60 17.44
C LYS A 30 -14.86 7.36 16.67
N THR A 31 -14.75 6.20 16.03
CA THR A 31 -13.65 5.93 15.10
C THR A 31 -13.58 7.13 14.16
N PRO A 32 -12.46 7.87 14.12
CA PRO A 32 -12.36 9.07 13.30
C PRO A 32 -12.40 8.66 11.83
N VAL A 33 -13.61 8.69 11.25
CA VAL A 33 -13.83 8.35 9.85
C VAL A 33 -13.07 9.34 8.99
N GLY A 34 -12.23 8.83 8.09
CA GLY A 34 -11.50 9.63 7.13
C GLY A 34 -10.15 10.14 7.61
N ALA A 35 -9.68 9.76 8.82
CA ALA A 35 -8.33 10.08 9.28
C ALA A 35 -7.26 9.60 8.28
N GLU A 36 -7.41 8.38 7.78
CA GLU A 36 -6.55 7.79 6.76
C GLU A 36 -6.65 8.55 5.44
N SER A 37 -7.87 8.91 5.02
CA SER A 37 -8.09 9.71 3.80
C SER A 37 -7.38 11.06 3.88
N HIS A 38 -7.51 11.76 5.01
CA HIS A 38 -6.82 13.02 5.24
C HIS A 38 -5.29 12.84 5.25
N ALA A 39 -4.77 11.79 5.88
CA ALA A 39 -3.35 11.48 5.85
C ALA A 39 -2.82 11.23 4.43
N TRP A 40 -3.57 10.51 3.59
CA TRP A 40 -3.20 10.30 2.18
C TRP A 40 -3.22 11.59 1.37
N LEU A 41 -4.22 12.45 1.58
CA LEU A 41 -4.27 13.74 0.90
C LEU A 41 -3.12 14.66 1.30
N GLU A 42 -2.76 14.70 2.59
CA GLU A 42 -1.60 15.47 3.04
C GLU A 42 -0.29 14.90 2.48
N LEU A 43 -0.14 13.58 2.38
CA LEU A 43 1.03 12.96 1.75
C LEU A 43 1.14 13.33 0.26
N GLN A 44 0.03 13.30 -0.48
CA GLN A 44 0.01 13.67 -1.90
C GLN A 44 0.29 15.16 -2.12
N LYS A 45 -0.36 16.03 -1.33
CA LYS A 45 -0.18 17.48 -1.42
C LYS A 45 1.23 17.91 -1.05
N SER A 46 1.81 17.32 -0.01
CA SER A 46 3.17 17.67 0.42
C SER A 46 4.24 17.21 -0.56
N GLY A 47 3.94 16.21 -1.40
CA GLY A 47 4.93 15.59 -2.26
C GLY A 47 6.05 14.88 -1.49
N ALA A 48 5.87 14.60 -0.19
CA ALA A 48 6.91 13.98 0.63
C ALA A 48 7.29 12.57 0.16
N ALA A 49 6.40 11.90 -0.59
CA ALA A 49 6.66 10.62 -1.25
C ALA A 49 7.16 10.75 -2.70
N ALA A 50 7.30 11.96 -3.24
CA ALA A 50 7.81 12.17 -4.59
C ALA A 50 9.31 11.81 -4.69
N SER A 51 9.75 11.40 -5.88
CA SER A 51 11.17 11.14 -6.10
C SER A 51 11.98 12.43 -5.97
N THR A 52 13.10 12.37 -5.26
CA THR A 52 14.07 13.47 -5.17
C THR A 52 14.95 13.59 -6.41
N ILE A 53 14.90 12.61 -7.31
CA ILE A 53 15.67 12.59 -8.55
C ILE A 53 14.82 13.22 -9.65
N GLU A 54 15.31 14.32 -10.22
CA GLU A 54 14.67 14.95 -11.37
C GLU A 54 14.65 14.00 -12.57
N ARG A 55 13.49 13.93 -13.24
CA ARG A 55 13.28 13.15 -14.47
C ARG A 55 12.62 14.03 -15.52
N PRO A 56 13.33 15.05 -16.04
CA PRO A 56 12.76 15.94 -17.05
C PRO A 56 12.48 15.14 -18.33
N LEU A 57 11.32 15.40 -18.94
CA LEU A 57 10.99 14.86 -20.25
C LEU A 57 11.70 15.71 -21.32
N PRO A 58 12.55 15.13 -22.18
CA PRO A 58 13.13 15.84 -23.30
C PRO A 58 12.05 16.47 -24.20
N GLY A 59 12.27 17.71 -24.67
CA GLY A 59 11.29 18.46 -25.47
C GLY A 59 10.75 17.68 -26.66
N GLU A 60 11.64 17.07 -27.46
CA GLU A 60 11.28 16.21 -28.60
C GLU A 60 10.33 15.04 -28.23
N LEU A 61 10.46 14.49 -27.01
CA LEU A 61 9.57 13.44 -26.53
C LEU A 61 8.24 14.00 -26.00
N ALA A 62 8.25 15.22 -25.45
CA ALA A 62 7.03 15.93 -25.08
C ALA A 62 6.19 16.24 -26.33
N ASP A 63 6.82 16.76 -27.38
CA ASP A 63 6.18 17.10 -28.66
C ASP A 63 5.57 15.85 -29.29
N ARG A 64 6.35 14.77 -29.42
CA ARG A 64 5.83 13.50 -29.96
C ARG A 64 4.67 12.92 -29.14
N SER A 65 4.69 13.10 -27.82
CA SER A 65 3.60 12.65 -26.96
C SER A 65 2.34 13.48 -27.18
N TYR A 66 2.49 14.79 -27.36
CA TYR A 66 1.41 15.70 -27.70
C TYR A 66 0.82 15.38 -29.07
N ASP A 67 1.66 15.20 -30.10
CA ASP A 67 1.22 14.87 -31.46
C ASP A 67 0.37 13.59 -31.48
N ARG A 68 0.81 12.53 -30.80
CA ARG A 68 0.05 11.28 -30.70
C ARG A 68 -1.30 11.49 -30.01
N TYR A 69 -1.33 12.28 -28.95
CA TYR A 69 -2.56 12.60 -28.25
C TYR A 69 -3.54 13.34 -29.17
N ALA A 70 -3.05 14.35 -29.90
CA ALA A 70 -3.85 15.09 -30.87
C ALA A 70 -4.36 14.18 -32.01
N GLU A 71 -3.50 13.32 -32.53
CA GLU A 71 -3.82 12.34 -33.58
C GLU A 71 -4.89 11.33 -33.13
N THR A 72 -4.99 11.02 -31.84
CA THR A 72 -6.03 10.09 -31.35
C THR A 72 -7.44 10.65 -31.62
N PHE A 73 -7.62 11.97 -31.64
CA PHE A 73 -8.92 12.58 -31.92
C PHE A 73 -9.26 12.67 -33.42
N THR A 74 -8.30 12.40 -34.30
CA THR A 74 -8.59 12.33 -35.75
C THR A 74 -9.16 10.98 -36.16
N HIS A 75 -9.14 10.00 -35.25
CA HIS A 75 -9.69 8.67 -35.47
C HIS A 75 -11.15 8.62 -34.96
N PRO A 76 -12.11 8.19 -35.79
CA PRO A 76 -13.49 8.04 -35.34
C PRO A 76 -13.60 6.97 -34.27
N ILE A 77 -14.56 7.13 -33.35
CA ILE A 77 -14.93 6.08 -32.40
C ILE A 77 -15.46 4.90 -33.23
N PRO A 78 -14.94 3.67 -33.05
CA PRO A 78 -15.47 2.50 -33.74
C PRO A 78 -16.91 2.22 -33.35
N ASP A 79 -17.74 1.79 -34.31
CA ASP A 79 -19.14 1.41 -34.06
C ASP A 79 -19.27 0.22 -33.10
N THR A 80 -18.24 -0.63 -33.06
CA THR A 80 -18.20 -1.81 -32.20
C THR A 80 -16.83 -1.95 -31.55
N LEU A 81 -16.84 -2.40 -30.28
CA LEU A 81 -15.63 -2.76 -29.57
C LEU A 81 -15.29 -4.22 -29.91
N VAL A 82 -14.32 -4.43 -30.80
CA VAL A 82 -13.75 -5.76 -31.04
C VAL A 82 -12.89 -6.12 -29.82
N ARG A 83 -13.26 -7.18 -29.10
CA ARG A 83 -12.39 -7.74 -28.05
C ARG A 83 -11.49 -8.78 -28.67
N ASP A 84 -10.19 -8.50 -28.68
CA ASP A 84 -9.20 -9.54 -28.95
C ASP A 84 -9.19 -10.52 -27.77
N SER A 85 -9.32 -11.82 -28.05
CA SER A 85 -9.16 -12.87 -27.06
C SER A 85 -7.68 -13.01 -26.71
N PHE A 86 -7.24 -12.26 -25.70
CA PHE A 86 -5.96 -12.50 -25.06
C PHE A 86 -6.05 -13.84 -24.32
N ILE A 87 -5.25 -14.84 -24.73
CA ILE A 87 -5.11 -16.23 -24.23
C ILE A 87 -5.91 -17.29 -25.02
N SER A 88 -5.26 -17.86 -26.04
CA SER A 88 -5.46 -19.24 -26.51
C SER A 88 -4.09 -19.88 -26.66
N GLY A 89 -3.54 -20.43 -25.57
CA GLY A 89 -2.20 -21.03 -25.62
C GLY A 89 -1.50 -21.21 -24.26
N GLY A 90 -2.23 -21.58 -23.21
CA GLY A 90 -1.64 -22.04 -21.96
C GLY A 90 -1.77 -23.55 -21.86
N GLY A 91 -0.71 -24.30 -22.20
CA GLY A 91 -0.68 -25.75 -22.20
C GLY A 91 -0.96 -26.35 -20.82
N GLY A 92 -2.03 -27.15 -20.72
CA GLY A 92 -2.33 -27.98 -19.56
C GLY A 92 -1.48 -29.25 -19.57
N GLY A 93 -0.36 -29.23 -18.84
CA GLY A 93 0.36 -30.44 -18.45
C GLY A 93 -0.27 -31.01 -17.19
N GLY A 94 -1.01 -32.12 -17.33
CA GLY A 94 -1.65 -32.78 -16.21
C GLY A 94 -2.03 -34.22 -16.52
N LYS A 95 -1.04 -35.12 -16.49
CA LYS A 95 -1.16 -36.50 -16.04
C LYS A 95 0.18 -36.96 -15.47
#